data_AF-A0A842MHG7-F1
#
_entry.id   AF-A0A842MHG7-F1
#
_cell.length_a   1.000
_cell.length_b   1.000
_cell.length_c   1.000
_cell.angle_alpha   90.00
_cell.angle_beta   90.00
_cell.angle_gamma   90.00
#
_symmetry.space_group_name_H-M   'P 1'
#
loop_
_entity.id
_entity.type
_entity.pdbx_description
1 polymer ?
#
loop_
_entity_poly.entity_id
_entity_poly.type
_entity_poly.pdbx_seq_one_letter_code
_entity_poly.pdbx_strand_id
1 'polypeptide(L)'
;MVNRNTLESECVDIYDDCGKLVAEEVPVEGLDPSRNRAIANMLYEMKRTVVIDLDKVQKSLRTGELGGEYCRLPHYAIPDIAILDRAERIRDRVESFIRVSDDDDTRVELFDKGKRLLIQLPKQIMEVSADYTSPPLVGGSATVQAIVDEFEIDPLKAQACSTAVFGRYPSTIDFKGGAINSALGVPLRLEHLGYGWRTVSSNVIVSIANKNAMKSAALSGCFEMSYLVNAGNLVGRYRRFYLLGFAYECLNAENLVFDTVRSLGKDGTTGRVICAVI
;
A
#
# COMPACT_ATOMS: atom_id res chain seq x y z
N MET A 1 0.43 -19.03 41.64
CA MET A 1 0.22 -19.14 40.18
C MET A 1 0.86 -17.90 39.57
N VAL A 2 2.11 -18.01 39.10
CA VAL A 2 2.86 -16.85 38.57
C VAL A 2 2.17 -16.41 37.28
N ASN A 3 1.81 -15.13 37.20
CA ASN A 3 1.19 -14.51 36.05
C ASN A 3 2.24 -14.39 34.91
N ARG A 4 2.58 -15.52 34.26
CA ARG A 4 3.65 -15.64 33.24
C ARG A 4 3.26 -15.05 31.87
N ASN A 5 2.33 -14.10 31.84
CA ASN A 5 1.72 -13.58 30.60
C ASN A 5 1.89 -12.08 30.39
N THR A 6 2.61 -11.37 31.26
CA THR A 6 2.77 -9.91 31.12
C THR A 6 4.03 -9.59 30.33
N LEU A 7 3.84 -9.27 29.05
CA LEU A 7 4.81 -8.57 28.19
C LEU A 7 5.30 -7.23 28.79
N GLU A 8 4.64 -6.74 29.85
CA GLU A 8 4.90 -5.48 30.55
C GLU A 8 6.34 -5.30 31.08
N SER A 9 7.14 -6.36 31.14
CA SER A 9 8.53 -6.30 31.63
C SER A 9 9.58 -6.63 30.56
N GLU A 10 9.16 -6.97 29.33
CA GLU A 10 10.11 -7.29 28.26
C GLU A 10 10.42 -6.03 27.47
N CYS A 11 11.70 -5.66 27.48
CA CYS A 11 12.23 -4.55 26.72
C CYS A 11 13.30 -5.03 25.74
N VAL A 12 13.49 -4.25 24.68
CA VAL A 12 14.55 -4.45 23.68
C VAL A 12 15.19 -3.13 23.28
N ASP A 13 16.45 -3.18 22.89
CA ASP A 13 17.16 -2.06 22.29
C ASP A 13 16.89 -2.01 20.78
N ILE A 14 16.58 -0.83 20.25
CA ILE A 14 16.23 -0.61 18.85
C ILE A 14 17.35 0.11 18.12
N TYR A 15 17.69 -0.38 16.94
CA TYR A 15 18.78 0.10 16.10
C TYR A 15 18.26 0.59 14.74
N ASP A 16 18.97 1.53 14.11
CA ASP A 16 18.67 2.00 12.76
C ASP A 16 19.14 1.01 11.67
N ASP A 17 18.88 1.35 10.40
CA ASP A 17 19.28 0.54 9.25
C ASP A 17 20.81 0.53 8.99
N CYS A 18 21.58 1.22 9.81
CA CYS A 18 23.03 1.29 9.81
C CYS A 18 23.66 0.63 11.06
N GLY A 19 22.84 -0.02 11.90
CA GLY A 19 23.30 -0.68 13.13
C GLY A 19 23.70 0.28 14.25
N LYS A 20 23.14 1.50 14.26
CA LYS A 20 23.34 2.47 15.35
C LYS A 20 22.16 2.41 16.31
N LEU A 21 22.47 2.45 17.60
CA LEU A 21 21.46 2.48 18.65
C LEU A 21 20.58 3.75 18.53
N VAL A 22 19.27 3.55 18.54
CA VAL A 22 18.26 4.61 18.44
C VAL A 22 17.55 4.81 19.77
N ALA A 23 17.20 3.71 20.45
CA ALA A 23 16.52 3.73 21.74
C ALA A 23 16.85 2.48 22.55
N GLU A 24 17.05 2.65 23.85
CA GLU A 24 17.29 1.57 24.82
C GLU A 24 15.99 1.22 25.56
N GLU A 25 15.92 -0.01 26.06
CA GLU A 25 14.85 -0.50 26.95
C GLU A 25 13.42 -0.23 26.43
N VAL A 26 13.20 -0.36 25.11
CA VAL A 26 11.89 -0.14 24.49
C VAL A 26 10.95 -1.30 24.86
N PRO A 27 9.78 -1.04 25.48
CA PRO A 27 8.84 -2.10 25.80
C PRO A 27 8.33 -2.80 24.54
N VAL A 28 8.41 -4.12 24.51
CA VAL A 28 8.02 -4.94 23.33
C VAL A 28 6.54 -4.74 22.98
N GLU A 29 5.67 -4.46 23.96
CA GLU A 29 4.26 -4.12 23.70
C GLU A 29 4.09 -2.85 22.86
N GLY A 30 5.05 -1.93 22.91
CA GLY A 30 5.06 -0.69 22.13
C GLY A 30 5.25 -0.92 20.63
N LEU A 31 5.64 -2.14 20.22
CA LEU A 31 5.81 -2.54 18.82
C LEU A 31 4.53 -3.12 18.20
N ASP A 32 3.50 -3.35 19.02
CA ASP A 32 2.20 -3.84 18.57
C ASP A 32 1.55 -2.83 17.59
N PRO A 33 1.14 -3.24 16.36
CA PRO A 33 0.50 -2.33 15.40
C PRO A 33 -0.74 -1.60 15.95
N SER A 34 -1.43 -2.19 16.93
CA SER A 34 -2.59 -1.58 17.58
C SER A 34 -2.24 -0.48 18.61
N ARG A 35 -0.97 -0.38 19.00
CA ARG A 35 -0.45 0.59 19.98
C ARG A 35 0.55 1.56 19.38
N ASN A 36 1.34 1.11 18.42
CA ASN A 36 2.37 1.90 17.77
C ASN A 36 1.77 2.86 16.74
N ARG A 37 1.80 4.16 17.05
CA ARG A 37 1.23 5.20 16.18
C ARG A 37 1.90 5.29 14.81
N ALA A 38 3.21 5.04 14.72
CA ALA A 38 3.92 5.10 13.44
C ALA A 38 3.46 3.98 12.50
N ILE A 39 3.35 2.75 13.03
CA ILE A 39 2.82 1.61 12.27
C ILE A 39 1.35 1.86 11.89
N ALA A 40 0.50 2.26 12.84
CA ALA A 40 -0.91 2.54 12.59
C ALA A 40 -1.11 3.61 11.50
N ASN A 41 -0.34 4.71 11.56
CA ASN A 41 -0.38 5.76 10.55
C ASN A 41 0.07 5.24 9.18
N MET A 42 1.19 4.51 9.11
CA MET A 42 1.67 3.94 7.85
C MET A 42 0.63 3.02 7.19
N LEU A 43 -0.01 2.15 7.98
CA LEU A 43 -1.08 1.28 7.51
C LEU A 43 -2.29 2.09 7.04
N TYR A 44 -2.69 3.10 7.81
CA TYR A 44 -3.81 3.97 7.44
C TYR A 44 -3.55 4.69 6.10
N GLU A 45 -2.37 5.28 5.94
CA GLU A 45 -1.92 5.91 4.70
C GLU A 45 -1.97 4.92 3.53
N MET A 46 -1.43 3.72 3.70
CA MET A 46 -1.46 2.69 2.66
C MET A 46 -2.89 2.26 2.31
N LYS A 47 -3.75 2.10 3.32
CA LYS A 47 -5.14 1.65 3.16
C LYS A 47 -5.98 2.63 2.36
N ARG A 48 -5.71 3.94 2.48
CA ARG A 48 -6.49 5.02 1.84
C ARG A 48 -5.91 5.51 0.51
N THR A 49 -4.78 4.95 0.07
CA THR A 49 -4.06 5.40 -1.12
C THR A 49 -4.38 4.54 -2.34
N VAL A 50 -4.59 5.20 -3.49
CA VAL A 50 -4.58 4.59 -4.82
C VAL A 50 -3.71 5.42 -5.77
N VAL A 51 -3.11 4.76 -6.76
CA VAL A 51 -2.38 5.43 -7.85
C VAL A 51 -3.09 5.16 -9.17
N ILE A 52 -3.33 6.21 -9.96
CA ILE A 52 -3.85 6.13 -11.32
C ILE A 52 -2.73 6.45 -12.33
N ASP A 53 -2.52 5.57 -13.30
CA ASP A 53 -1.57 5.81 -14.40
C ASP A 53 -2.23 6.63 -15.53
N LEU A 54 -2.09 7.94 -15.48
CA LEU A 54 -2.67 8.86 -16.48
C LEU A 54 -2.06 8.68 -17.88
N ASP A 55 -0.78 8.29 -17.96
CA ASP A 55 -0.11 7.98 -19.24
C ASP A 55 -0.76 6.75 -19.91
N LYS A 56 -1.09 5.72 -19.12
CA LYS A 56 -1.85 4.56 -19.59
C LYS A 56 -3.27 4.96 -20.02
N VAL A 57 -3.98 5.76 -19.22
CA VAL A 57 -5.34 6.23 -19.59
C VAL A 57 -5.30 6.96 -20.94
N GLN A 58 -4.36 7.89 -21.12
CA GLN A 58 -4.20 8.62 -22.37
C GLN A 58 -3.94 7.69 -23.55
N LYS A 59 -2.99 6.76 -23.42
CA LYS A 59 -2.68 5.79 -24.47
C LYS A 59 -3.88 4.94 -24.84
N SER A 60 -4.56 4.36 -23.85
CA SER A 60 -5.76 3.54 -24.04
C SER A 60 -6.87 4.28 -24.75
N LEU A 61 -7.13 5.55 -24.39
CA LEU A 61 -8.15 6.36 -25.06
C LEU A 61 -7.75 6.75 -26.47
N ARG A 62 -6.48 7.07 -26.73
CA ARG A 62 -6.01 7.39 -28.09
C ARG A 62 -6.10 6.20 -29.04
N THR A 63 -5.78 5.00 -28.58
CA THR A 63 -5.68 3.80 -29.44
C THR A 63 -6.97 2.98 -29.49
N GLY A 64 -7.86 3.17 -28.51
CA GLY A 64 -9.00 2.30 -28.24
C GLY A 64 -8.60 0.97 -27.58
N GLU A 65 -7.36 0.81 -27.11
CA GLU A 65 -6.92 -0.38 -26.37
C GLU A 65 -7.47 -0.36 -24.94
N LEU A 66 -8.68 -0.91 -24.81
CA LEU A 66 -9.54 -0.81 -23.64
C LEU A 66 -9.89 -2.20 -23.12
N GLY A 67 -9.88 -2.36 -21.80
CA GLY A 67 -10.20 -3.63 -21.15
C GLY A 67 -9.03 -4.61 -21.05
N GLY A 68 -7.80 -4.21 -21.38
CA GLY A 68 -6.60 -5.04 -21.15
C GLY A 68 -6.10 -5.77 -22.39
N GLU A 69 -5.21 -6.73 -22.17
CA GLU A 69 -4.37 -7.30 -23.23
C GLU A 69 -5.19 -7.86 -24.41
N TYR A 70 -4.76 -7.52 -25.62
CA TYR A 70 -5.37 -7.88 -26.90
C TYR A 70 -6.82 -7.39 -27.12
N CYS A 71 -7.35 -6.52 -26.27
CA CYS A 71 -8.66 -5.90 -26.49
C CYS A 71 -8.50 -4.50 -27.11
N ARG A 72 -9.16 -4.29 -28.25
CA ARG A 72 -9.18 -3.01 -28.94
C ARG A 72 -10.58 -2.68 -29.46
N LEU A 73 -11.04 -1.46 -29.18
CA LEU A 73 -12.33 -0.92 -29.56
C LEU A 73 -12.12 0.41 -30.29
N PRO A 74 -11.76 0.39 -31.59
CA PRO A 74 -11.36 1.59 -32.33
C PRO A 74 -12.43 2.68 -32.38
N HIS A 75 -13.71 2.31 -32.38
CA HIS A 75 -14.83 3.26 -32.42
C HIS A 75 -14.90 4.16 -31.17
N TYR A 76 -14.33 3.71 -30.04
CA TYR A 76 -14.25 4.49 -28.80
C TYR A 76 -12.96 5.30 -28.67
N ALA A 77 -12.07 5.25 -29.68
CA ALA A 77 -10.85 6.02 -29.65
C ALA A 77 -11.11 7.54 -29.68
N ILE A 78 -10.23 8.26 -29.01
CA ILE A 78 -10.17 9.72 -28.92
C ILE A 78 -8.72 10.14 -29.24
N PRO A 79 -8.33 10.17 -30.53
CA PRO A 79 -6.92 10.24 -30.94
C PRO A 79 -6.15 11.46 -30.40
N ASP A 80 -6.82 12.59 -30.25
CA ASP A 80 -6.19 13.86 -29.91
C ASP A 80 -6.31 14.22 -28.41
N ILE A 81 -6.80 13.30 -27.57
CA ILE A 81 -6.92 13.57 -26.12
C ILE A 81 -5.53 13.77 -25.50
N ALA A 82 -5.36 14.84 -24.74
CA ALA A 82 -4.07 15.28 -24.18
C ALA A 82 -4.12 15.37 -22.65
N ILE A 83 -4.44 14.26 -22.00
CA ILE A 83 -4.57 14.11 -20.53
C ILE A 83 -3.33 14.61 -19.79
N LEU A 84 -2.14 14.25 -20.26
CA LEU A 84 -0.89 14.61 -19.58
C LEU A 84 -0.65 16.13 -19.60
N ASP A 85 -1.05 16.81 -20.67
CA ASP A 85 -0.92 18.26 -20.80
C ASP A 85 -1.89 19.01 -19.85
N ARG A 86 -2.93 18.32 -19.36
CA ARG A 86 -3.92 18.85 -18.41
C ARG A 86 -3.89 18.16 -17.05
N ALA A 87 -2.80 17.44 -16.73
CA ALA A 87 -2.71 16.63 -15.52
C ALA A 87 -2.97 17.45 -14.23
N GLU A 88 -2.48 18.69 -14.14
CA GLU A 88 -2.70 19.57 -13.00
C GLU A 88 -4.18 19.91 -12.80
N ARG A 89 -4.90 20.21 -13.89
CA ARG A 89 -6.35 20.49 -13.82
C ARG A 89 -7.15 19.26 -13.44
N ILE A 90 -6.74 18.09 -13.94
CA ILE A 90 -7.36 16.81 -13.57
C ILE A 90 -7.14 16.56 -12.08
N ARG A 91 -5.92 16.75 -11.56
CA ARG A 91 -5.60 16.64 -10.14
C ARG A 91 -6.53 17.53 -9.30
N ASP A 92 -6.63 18.82 -9.66
CA ASP A 92 -7.45 19.79 -8.90
C ASP A 92 -8.93 19.42 -8.90
N ARG A 93 -9.46 18.95 -10.05
CA ARG A 93 -10.85 18.47 -10.15
C ARG A 93 -11.06 17.20 -9.30
N VAL A 94 -10.16 16.23 -9.40
CA VAL A 94 -10.22 15.00 -8.59
C VAL A 94 -10.24 15.35 -7.11
N GLU A 95 -9.37 16.24 -6.67
CA GLU A 95 -9.34 16.72 -5.29
C GLU A 95 -10.68 17.37 -4.89
N SER A 96 -11.22 18.25 -5.74
CA SER A 96 -12.51 18.90 -5.47
C SER A 96 -13.69 17.93 -5.35
N PHE A 97 -13.63 16.77 -6.01
CA PHE A 97 -14.70 15.77 -5.96
C PHE A 97 -14.65 14.88 -4.72
N ILE A 98 -13.45 14.62 -4.19
CA ILE A 98 -13.27 13.67 -3.07
C ILE A 98 -13.12 14.36 -1.72
N ARG A 99 -12.75 15.64 -1.70
CA ARG A 99 -12.65 16.45 -0.49
C ARG A 99 -14.03 16.58 0.16
N VAL A 100 -14.08 16.35 1.46
CA VAL A 100 -15.29 16.40 2.30
C VAL A 100 -15.39 17.74 3.03
N SER A 101 -14.26 18.27 3.53
CA SER A 101 -14.18 19.59 4.15
C SER A 101 -12.87 20.30 3.81
N ASP A 102 -12.82 21.62 3.96
CA ASP A 102 -11.65 22.44 3.61
C ASP A 102 -10.37 22.05 4.37
N ASP A 103 -10.52 21.45 5.55
CA ASP A 103 -9.49 21.10 6.52
C ASP A 103 -9.26 19.58 6.66
N ASP A 104 -9.81 18.75 5.75
CA ASP A 104 -9.61 17.30 5.80
C ASP A 104 -8.20 16.85 5.36
N ASP A 105 -7.93 15.54 5.47
CA ASP A 105 -6.66 14.89 5.12
C ASP A 105 -6.62 14.36 3.67
N THR A 106 -7.46 14.89 2.77
CA THR A 106 -7.40 14.59 1.34
C THR A 106 -6.03 14.96 0.79
N ARG A 107 -5.45 14.07 -0.01
CA ARG A 107 -4.19 14.36 -0.71
C ARG A 107 -4.26 13.86 -2.14
N VAL A 108 -4.08 14.76 -3.10
CA VAL A 108 -4.00 14.42 -4.52
C VAL A 108 -2.72 15.00 -5.10
N GLU A 109 -1.83 14.13 -5.57
CA GLU A 109 -0.51 14.54 -6.03
C GLU A 109 -0.16 13.93 -7.39
N LEU A 110 0.51 14.73 -8.20
CA LEU A 110 1.13 14.27 -9.43
C LEU A 110 2.57 13.88 -9.17
N PHE A 111 2.99 12.77 -9.75
CA PHE A 111 4.40 12.36 -9.74
C PHE A 111 4.80 11.74 -11.08
N ASP A 112 6.10 11.46 -11.21
CA ASP A 112 6.70 11.02 -12.47
C ASP A 112 6.32 11.93 -13.66
N LYS A 113 6.55 13.24 -13.48
CA LYS A 113 6.29 14.28 -14.48
C LYS A 113 4.82 14.33 -14.94
N GLY A 114 3.88 14.18 -14.00
CA GLY A 114 2.45 14.25 -14.28
C GLY A 114 1.83 12.98 -14.86
N LYS A 115 2.63 11.91 -15.05
CA LYS A 115 2.13 10.66 -15.63
C LYS A 115 1.34 9.80 -14.65
N ARG A 116 1.53 10.01 -13.35
CA ARG A 116 0.85 9.28 -12.30
C ARG A 116 0.18 10.22 -11.33
N LEU A 117 -1.02 9.84 -10.91
CA LEU A 117 -1.84 10.56 -9.94
C LEU A 117 -1.96 9.70 -8.68
N LEU A 118 -1.39 10.17 -7.58
CA LEU A 118 -1.59 9.61 -6.25
C LEU A 118 -2.82 10.25 -5.63
N ILE A 119 -3.74 9.43 -5.13
CA ILE A 119 -4.97 9.86 -4.48
C ILE A 119 -5.02 9.20 -3.10
N GLN A 120 -5.09 10.00 -2.05
CA GLN A 120 -5.40 9.54 -0.70
C GLN A 120 -6.75 10.09 -0.30
N LEU A 121 -7.70 9.19 -0.04
CA LEU A 121 -9.03 9.59 0.41
C LEU A 121 -8.98 10.18 1.82
N PRO A 122 -9.88 11.14 2.13
CA PRO A 122 -10.00 11.67 3.48
C PRO A 122 -10.56 10.62 4.45
N LYS A 123 -10.22 10.80 5.73
CA LYS A 123 -10.56 9.92 6.85
C LYS A 123 -12.06 9.68 6.97
N GLN A 124 -12.85 10.72 6.74
CA GLN A 124 -14.30 10.70 6.82
C GLN A 124 -14.89 9.63 5.89
N ILE A 125 -14.34 9.47 4.67
CA ILE A 125 -14.77 8.41 3.74
C ILE A 125 -14.32 7.04 4.26
N MET A 126 -13.09 6.94 4.77
CA MET A 126 -12.54 5.68 5.27
C MET A 126 -13.23 5.19 6.55
N GLU A 127 -13.78 6.09 7.37
CA GLU A 127 -14.51 5.77 8.61
C GLU A 127 -15.90 5.17 8.34
N VAL A 128 -16.57 5.62 7.28
CA VAL A 128 -17.87 5.05 6.85
C VAL A 128 -17.72 3.85 5.91
N SER A 129 -16.50 3.58 5.44
CA SER A 129 -16.19 2.45 4.57
C SER A 129 -16.13 1.14 5.34
N ALA A 130 -16.77 0.10 4.81
CA ALA A 130 -16.70 -1.25 5.40
C ALA A 130 -15.31 -1.89 5.26
N ASP A 131 -14.58 -1.54 4.20
CA ASP A 131 -13.24 -2.08 3.90
C ASP A 131 -12.36 -1.07 3.13
N TYR A 132 -11.26 -1.55 2.55
CA TYR A 132 -10.25 -0.77 1.84
C TYR A 132 -10.45 -0.70 0.31
N THR A 133 -11.63 -1.04 -0.19
CA THR A 133 -11.97 -0.94 -1.63
C THR A 133 -12.42 0.45 -2.06
N SER A 134 -12.76 1.33 -1.11
CA SER A 134 -13.19 2.69 -1.42
C SER A 134 -12.16 3.52 -2.19
N PRO A 135 -10.85 3.52 -1.87
CA PRO A 135 -9.86 4.30 -2.61
C PRO A 135 -9.83 4.04 -4.13
N PRO A 136 -9.70 2.79 -4.62
CA PRO A 136 -9.72 2.58 -6.07
C PRO A 136 -11.05 2.92 -6.73
N LEU A 137 -12.19 2.73 -6.04
CA LEU A 137 -13.51 3.03 -6.60
C LEU A 137 -13.80 4.53 -6.65
N VAL A 138 -13.63 5.23 -5.53
CA VAL A 138 -13.86 6.68 -5.41
C VAL A 138 -12.82 7.45 -6.20
N GLY A 139 -11.52 7.15 -6.01
CA GLY A 139 -10.44 7.82 -6.74
C GLY A 139 -10.48 7.56 -8.25
N GLY A 140 -10.81 6.32 -8.65
CA GLY A 140 -11.03 5.98 -10.06
C GLY A 140 -12.22 6.74 -10.65
N SER A 141 -13.36 6.79 -9.96
CA SER A 141 -14.56 7.48 -10.45
C SER A 141 -14.35 8.99 -10.54
N ALA A 142 -13.71 9.60 -9.53
CA ALA A 142 -13.33 11.01 -9.55
C ALA A 142 -12.41 11.32 -10.74
N THR A 143 -11.47 10.42 -11.05
CA THR A 143 -10.58 10.57 -12.21
C THR A 143 -11.34 10.48 -13.52
N VAL A 144 -12.27 9.53 -13.66
CA VAL A 144 -13.14 9.42 -14.85
C VAL A 144 -13.93 10.70 -15.04
N GLN A 145 -14.61 11.19 -13.99
CA GLN A 145 -15.40 12.40 -14.04
C GLN A 145 -14.54 13.63 -14.40
N ALA A 146 -13.37 13.76 -13.80
CA ALA A 146 -12.45 14.87 -14.07
C ALA A 146 -11.99 14.90 -15.53
N ILE A 147 -11.73 13.73 -16.13
CA ILE A 147 -11.35 13.62 -17.55
C ILE A 147 -12.55 13.96 -18.45
N VAL A 148 -13.74 13.44 -18.13
CA VAL A 148 -14.95 13.71 -18.91
C VAL A 148 -15.25 15.21 -18.93
N ASP A 149 -15.16 15.88 -17.78
CA ASP A 149 -15.44 17.30 -17.65
C ASP A 149 -14.35 18.19 -18.26
N GLU A 150 -13.07 17.85 -18.08
CA GLU A 150 -11.96 18.70 -18.58
C GLU A 150 -11.85 18.69 -20.10
N PHE A 151 -12.28 17.60 -20.75
CA PHE A 151 -12.23 17.43 -22.20
C PHE A 151 -13.60 17.44 -22.87
N GLU A 152 -14.68 17.70 -22.11
CA GLU A 152 -16.06 17.72 -22.61
C GLU A 152 -16.39 16.48 -23.45
N ILE A 153 -16.05 15.31 -22.91
CA ILE A 153 -16.16 14.04 -23.64
C ILE A 153 -17.63 13.74 -23.94
N ASP A 154 -17.92 13.43 -25.21
CA ASP A 154 -19.25 13.04 -25.65
C ASP A 154 -19.83 11.90 -24.78
N PRO A 155 -21.11 11.98 -24.34
CA PRO A 155 -21.71 10.97 -23.48
C PRO A 155 -21.64 9.53 -24.03
N LEU A 156 -21.68 9.35 -25.36
CA LEU A 156 -21.56 8.03 -25.98
C LEU A 156 -20.13 7.47 -25.92
N LYS A 157 -19.13 8.34 -25.70
CA LYS A 157 -17.72 7.95 -25.52
C LYS A 157 -17.25 7.98 -24.06
N ALA A 158 -18.02 8.56 -23.13
CA ALA A 158 -17.65 8.65 -21.72
C ALA A 158 -17.33 7.28 -21.08
N GLN A 159 -18.02 6.21 -21.48
CA GLN A 159 -17.75 4.84 -21.04
C GLN A 159 -16.34 4.33 -21.39
N ALA A 160 -15.70 4.89 -22.42
CA ALA A 160 -14.31 4.59 -22.74
C ALA A 160 -13.37 5.09 -21.64
N CYS A 161 -13.66 6.25 -21.04
CA CYS A 161 -12.88 6.78 -19.91
C CYS A 161 -12.99 5.86 -18.69
N SER A 162 -14.19 5.39 -18.38
CA SER A 162 -14.40 4.37 -17.33
C SER A 162 -13.59 3.10 -17.62
N THR A 163 -13.67 2.57 -18.84
CA THR A 163 -12.95 1.35 -19.22
C THR A 163 -11.42 1.55 -19.20
N ALA A 164 -10.92 2.75 -19.52
CA ALA A 164 -9.50 3.06 -19.45
C ALA A 164 -8.98 3.11 -18.00
N VAL A 165 -9.80 3.58 -17.06
CA VAL A 165 -9.44 3.68 -15.64
C VAL A 165 -9.66 2.33 -14.92
N PHE A 166 -10.83 1.73 -15.04
CA PHE A 166 -11.23 0.52 -14.31
C PHE A 166 -10.94 -0.80 -15.05
N GLY A 167 -10.65 -0.75 -16.34
CA GLY A 167 -10.46 -1.96 -17.14
C GLY A 167 -11.78 -2.67 -17.44
N ARG A 168 -11.79 -4.00 -17.33
CA ARG A 168 -12.97 -4.85 -17.57
C ARG A 168 -13.91 -5.00 -16.35
N TYR A 169 -13.61 -4.37 -15.23
CA TYR A 169 -14.53 -4.37 -14.09
C TYR A 169 -15.89 -3.75 -14.50
N PRO A 170 -17.05 -4.35 -14.16
CA PRO A 170 -17.27 -5.47 -13.24
C PRO A 170 -17.34 -6.86 -13.91
N SER A 171 -17.09 -6.99 -15.22
CA SER A 171 -17.02 -8.31 -15.86
C SER A 171 -15.83 -9.14 -15.37
N THR A 172 -14.77 -8.49 -14.89
CA THR A 172 -13.70 -9.09 -14.07
C THR A 172 -13.88 -8.74 -12.60
N ILE A 173 -13.43 -9.64 -11.72
CA ILE A 173 -13.46 -9.41 -10.25
C ILE A 173 -12.50 -8.31 -9.79
N ASP A 174 -11.51 -7.97 -10.61
CA ASP A 174 -10.48 -6.97 -10.37
C ASP A 174 -10.45 -5.92 -11.49
N PHE A 175 -9.60 -4.90 -11.33
CA PHE A 175 -9.43 -3.80 -12.29
C PHE A 175 -8.54 -4.18 -13.50
N LYS A 176 -8.60 -5.45 -13.93
CA LYS A 176 -7.72 -5.96 -14.99
C LYS A 176 -7.91 -5.15 -16.27
N GLY A 177 -6.78 -4.69 -16.80
CA GLY A 177 -6.73 -3.86 -18.01
C GLY A 177 -6.86 -2.35 -17.76
N GLY A 178 -7.24 -1.93 -16.55
CA GLY A 178 -7.37 -0.52 -16.18
C GLY A 178 -6.04 0.12 -15.78
N ALA A 179 -6.11 1.38 -15.36
CA ALA A 179 -4.98 2.20 -14.92
C ALA A 179 -4.87 2.34 -13.39
N ILE A 180 -5.77 1.71 -12.65
CA ILE A 180 -5.74 1.67 -11.18
C ILE A 180 -4.63 0.75 -10.68
N ASN A 181 -3.80 1.27 -9.78
CA ASN A 181 -2.82 0.52 -9.01
C ASN A 181 -3.07 0.77 -7.52
N SER A 182 -3.37 -0.31 -6.80
CA SER A 182 -3.46 -0.33 -5.34
C SER A 182 -2.45 -1.35 -4.82
N ALA A 183 -1.87 -1.07 -3.65
CA ALA A 183 -0.99 -2.04 -3.00
C ALA A 183 -1.78 -3.22 -2.42
N LEU A 184 -3.03 -2.99 -2.00
CA LEU A 184 -3.92 -4.01 -1.48
C LEU A 184 -4.73 -4.64 -2.60
N GLY A 185 -4.77 -5.97 -2.63
CA GLY A 185 -5.57 -6.75 -3.56
C GLY A 185 -7.06 -6.73 -3.19
N VAL A 186 -7.93 -6.91 -4.19
CA VAL A 186 -9.38 -6.90 -4.00
C VAL A 186 -9.84 -7.96 -2.98
N PRO A 187 -10.82 -7.66 -2.10
CA PRO A 187 -11.28 -8.58 -1.05
C PRO A 187 -11.75 -9.96 -1.56
N LEU A 188 -12.32 -10.02 -2.77
CA LEU A 188 -12.77 -11.29 -3.36
C LEU A 188 -11.62 -12.27 -3.68
N ARG A 189 -10.37 -11.81 -3.63
CA ARG A 189 -9.17 -12.65 -3.83
C ARG A 189 -8.45 -13.01 -2.54
N LEU A 190 -9.01 -12.67 -1.38
CA LEU A 190 -8.40 -13.07 -0.12
C LEU A 190 -8.50 -14.58 0.05
N GLU A 191 -7.37 -15.20 0.40
CA GLU A 191 -7.33 -16.64 0.70
C GLU A 191 -8.18 -16.96 1.94
N HIS A 192 -8.20 -16.05 2.92
CA HIS A 192 -8.94 -16.16 4.18
C HIS A 192 -9.38 -14.79 4.70
N LEU A 193 -10.29 -14.76 5.68
CA LEU A 193 -10.67 -13.52 6.36
C LEU A 193 -9.46 -12.89 7.07
N GLY A 194 -9.37 -11.56 7.06
CA GLY A 194 -8.26 -10.81 7.66
C GLY A 194 -6.99 -10.73 6.81
N TYR A 195 -6.91 -11.42 5.66
CA TYR A 195 -5.69 -11.57 4.84
C TYR A 195 -5.25 -10.33 4.04
N GLY A 196 -5.95 -9.20 4.17
CA GLY A 196 -5.75 -8.01 3.31
C GLY A 196 -4.29 -7.54 3.24
N TRP A 197 -3.59 -7.42 4.37
CA TRP A 197 -2.20 -6.95 4.41
C TRP A 197 -1.20 -7.89 3.74
N ARG A 198 -1.52 -9.19 3.62
CA ARG A 198 -0.68 -10.19 2.94
C ARG A 198 -0.87 -10.21 1.43
N THR A 199 -1.81 -9.42 0.90
CA THR A 199 -1.95 -9.23 -0.55
C THR A 199 -0.90 -8.28 -1.13
N VAL A 200 -0.19 -7.51 -0.29
CA VAL A 200 0.86 -6.61 -0.74
C VAL A 200 2.04 -7.42 -1.26
N SER A 201 2.34 -7.28 -2.56
CA SER A 201 3.45 -8.04 -3.16
C SER A 201 4.83 -7.60 -2.63
N SER A 202 5.78 -8.54 -2.57
CA SER A 202 7.17 -8.25 -2.19
C SER A 202 7.81 -7.19 -3.09
N ASN A 203 7.45 -7.14 -4.37
CA ASN A 203 7.94 -6.11 -5.30
C ASN A 203 7.48 -4.71 -4.90
N VAL A 204 6.24 -4.55 -4.42
CA VAL A 204 5.73 -3.27 -3.91
C VAL A 204 6.49 -2.88 -2.64
N ILE A 205 6.70 -3.81 -1.70
CA ILE A 205 7.48 -3.57 -0.47
C ILE A 205 8.89 -3.09 -0.80
N VAL A 206 9.59 -3.83 -1.67
CA VAL A 206 10.96 -3.50 -2.10
C VAL A 206 11.02 -2.17 -2.85
N SER A 207 9.99 -1.85 -3.64
CA SER A 207 9.88 -0.57 -4.35
C SER A 207 9.72 0.60 -3.37
N ILE A 208 8.80 0.49 -2.40
CA ILE A 208 8.58 1.52 -1.36
C ILE A 208 9.83 1.74 -0.52
N ALA A 209 10.54 0.65 -0.17
CA ALA A 209 11.77 0.71 0.60
C ALA A 209 13.01 1.09 -0.24
N ASN A 210 12.85 1.43 -1.53
CA ASN A 210 13.93 1.74 -2.46
C ASN A 210 15.06 0.69 -2.44
N LYS A 211 14.69 -0.60 -2.39
CA LYS A 211 15.60 -1.75 -2.32
C LYS A 211 16.53 -1.77 -1.10
N ASN A 212 16.29 -0.97 -0.07
CA ASN A 212 17.00 -1.09 1.21
C ASN A 212 16.51 -2.35 1.95
N ALA A 213 17.44 -3.25 2.26
CA ALA A 213 17.13 -4.57 2.82
C ALA A 213 16.43 -4.49 4.19
N MET A 214 16.99 -3.72 5.13
CA MET A 214 16.45 -3.58 6.49
C MET A 214 15.09 -2.89 6.48
N LYS A 215 14.92 -1.83 5.68
CA LYS A 215 13.63 -1.14 5.51
C LYS A 215 12.57 -2.04 4.85
N SER A 216 12.97 -2.88 3.88
CA SER A 216 12.06 -3.84 3.25
C SER A 216 11.60 -4.89 4.24
N ALA A 217 12.51 -5.42 5.07
CA ALA A 217 12.17 -6.37 6.12
C ALA A 217 11.25 -5.75 7.18
N ALA A 218 11.56 -4.54 7.66
CA ALA A 218 10.73 -3.81 8.61
C ALA A 218 9.31 -3.55 8.07
N LEU A 219 9.20 -3.09 6.82
CA LEU A 219 7.92 -2.82 6.16
C LEU A 219 7.11 -4.11 5.96
N SER A 220 7.75 -5.19 5.53
CA SER A 220 7.13 -6.52 5.42
C SER A 220 6.61 -7.00 6.77
N GLY A 221 7.43 -6.87 7.82
CA GLY A 221 7.06 -7.24 9.19
C GLY A 221 5.86 -6.45 9.69
N CYS A 222 5.78 -5.14 9.38
CA CYS A 222 4.62 -4.34 9.75
C CYS A 222 3.34 -4.86 9.08
N PHE A 223 3.36 -5.23 7.80
CA PHE A 223 2.21 -5.80 7.11
C PHE A 223 1.82 -7.18 7.65
N GLU A 224 2.79 -8.06 7.90
CA GLU A 224 2.53 -9.38 8.48
C GLU A 224 1.99 -9.28 9.92
N MET A 225 2.53 -8.40 10.76
CA MET A 225 2.00 -8.17 12.11
C MET A 225 0.58 -7.62 12.08
N SER A 226 0.28 -6.73 11.13
CA SER A 226 -1.07 -6.18 10.96
C SER A 226 -2.07 -7.22 10.47
N TYR A 227 -1.62 -8.16 9.63
CA TYR A 227 -2.40 -9.35 9.30
C TYR A 227 -2.67 -10.18 10.56
N LEU A 228 -1.66 -10.47 11.37
CA LEU A 228 -1.81 -11.29 12.56
C LEU A 228 -2.77 -10.64 13.60
N VAL A 229 -2.84 -9.31 13.64
CA VAL A 229 -3.90 -8.59 14.40
C VAL A 229 -5.27 -8.93 13.83
N ASN A 230 -5.47 -8.75 12.51
CA ASN A 230 -6.75 -8.93 11.84
C ASN A 230 -7.22 -10.40 11.78
N ALA A 231 -6.30 -11.35 11.74
CA ALA A 231 -6.58 -12.78 11.75
C ALA A 231 -6.86 -13.33 13.17
N GLY A 232 -6.69 -12.50 14.20
CA GLY A 232 -6.88 -12.89 15.60
C GLY A 232 -5.70 -13.65 16.22
N ASN A 233 -4.58 -13.78 15.51
CA ASN A 233 -3.38 -14.48 15.97
C ASN A 233 -2.67 -13.75 17.12
N LEU A 234 -2.80 -12.42 17.22
CA LEU A 234 -2.27 -11.64 18.36
C LEU A 234 -3.14 -11.73 19.63
N VAL A 235 -4.17 -12.58 19.66
CA VAL A 235 -5.01 -12.74 20.86
C VAL A 235 -4.40 -13.77 21.82
N GLY A 236 -4.22 -13.35 23.09
CA GLY A 236 -3.84 -14.25 24.18
C GLY A 236 -2.37 -14.68 24.14
N ARG A 237 -2.12 -15.99 24.29
CA ARG A 237 -0.79 -16.54 24.60
C ARG A 237 0.24 -16.40 23.47
N TYR A 238 -0.23 -16.27 22.23
CA TYR A 238 0.65 -16.15 21.06
C TYR A 238 1.17 -14.74 20.82
N ARG A 239 0.55 -13.72 21.46
CA ARG A 239 0.94 -12.31 21.31
C ARG A 239 2.43 -12.09 21.58
N ARG A 240 2.94 -12.67 22.67
CA ARG A 240 4.35 -12.56 23.04
C ARG A 240 5.28 -13.13 21.97
N PHE A 241 4.95 -14.31 21.44
CA PHE A 241 5.74 -14.97 20.42
C PHE A 241 5.86 -14.11 19.15
N TYR A 242 4.74 -13.57 18.67
CA TYR A 242 4.74 -12.74 17.46
C TYR A 242 5.41 -11.39 17.66
N LEU A 243 5.23 -10.72 18.80
CA LEU A 243 5.88 -9.43 19.05
C LEU A 243 7.39 -9.56 19.18
N LEU A 244 7.88 -10.59 19.87
CA LEU A 244 9.32 -10.86 19.94
C LEU A 244 9.88 -11.24 18.57
N GLY A 245 9.17 -12.10 17.82
CA GLY A 245 9.54 -12.42 16.44
C GLY A 245 9.69 -11.15 15.59
N PHE A 246 8.69 -10.27 15.61
CA PHE A 246 8.72 -9.00 14.90
C PHE A 246 9.88 -8.08 15.33
N ALA A 247 10.12 -7.97 16.64
CA ALA A 247 11.19 -7.14 17.19
C ALA A 247 12.58 -7.60 16.68
N TYR A 248 12.89 -8.89 16.82
CA TYR A 248 14.20 -9.43 16.45
C TYR A 248 14.36 -9.63 14.94
N GLU A 249 13.34 -10.15 14.24
CA GLU A 249 13.44 -10.49 12.83
C GLU A 249 13.33 -9.27 11.91
N CYS A 250 12.40 -8.36 12.21
CA CYS A 250 12.05 -7.27 11.29
C CYS A 250 12.53 -5.90 11.76
N LEU A 251 12.70 -5.68 13.06
CA LEU A 251 13.09 -4.38 13.63
C LEU A 251 14.53 -4.35 14.18
N ASN A 252 15.30 -5.43 13.97
CA ASN A 252 16.71 -5.51 14.38
C ASN A 252 16.92 -5.22 15.89
N ALA A 253 16.03 -5.74 16.73
CA ALA A 253 16.20 -5.67 18.18
C ALA A 253 17.55 -6.25 18.60
N GLU A 254 18.19 -5.63 19.59
CA GLU A 254 19.53 -5.98 20.10
C GLU A 254 20.62 -5.99 19.03
N ASN A 255 20.38 -5.31 17.90
CA ASN A 255 21.24 -5.30 16.71
C ASN A 255 21.56 -6.70 16.13
N LEU A 256 20.80 -7.72 16.53
CA LEU A 256 21.13 -9.13 16.31
C LEU A 256 21.29 -9.45 14.82
N VAL A 257 20.35 -9.00 13.98
CA VAL A 257 20.37 -9.27 12.54
C VAL A 257 21.55 -8.57 11.89
N PHE A 258 21.74 -7.29 12.21
CA PHE A 258 22.83 -6.49 11.65
C PHE A 258 24.20 -7.05 12.03
N ASP A 259 24.44 -7.37 13.29
CA ASP A 259 25.74 -7.88 13.76
C ASP A 259 26.03 -9.28 13.24
N THR A 260 25.00 -10.13 13.11
CA THR A 260 25.14 -11.45 12.47
C THR A 260 25.55 -11.28 10.99
N VAL A 261 24.86 -10.41 10.25
CA VAL A 261 25.20 -10.16 8.83
C VAL A 261 26.56 -9.49 8.70
N ARG A 262 26.92 -8.57 9.59
CA ARG A 262 28.21 -7.87 9.58
C ARG A 262 29.38 -8.83 9.83
N SER A 263 29.24 -9.73 10.80
CA SER A 263 30.27 -10.71 11.15
C SER A 263 30.46 -11.78 10.09
N LEU A 264 29.39 -12.16 9.37
CA LEU A 264 29.39 -13.26 8.41
C LEU A 264 29.29 -12.82 6.94
N GLY A 265 29.17 -11.53 6.65
CA GLY A 265 28.83 -11.05 5.30
C GLY A 265 29.92 -11.25 4.23
N LYS A 266 31.16 -11.58 4.60
CA LYS A 266 32.27 -11.79 3.66
C LYS A 266 32.43 -13.24 3.22
N ASP A 267 32.37 -14.17 4.17
CA ASP A 267 32.73 -15.58 4.00
C ASP A 267 31.76 -16.53 4.74
N GLY A 268 30.64 -15.98 5.22
CA GLY A 268 29.59 -16.74 5.89
C GLY A 268 28.82 -17.64 4.94
N THR A 269 28.21 -18.67 5.52
CA THR A 269 27.24 -19.54 4.86
C THR A 269 26.02 -19.66 5.76
N THR A 270 24.90 -20.14 5.22
CA THR A 270 23.69 -20.37 6.03
C THR A 270 23.97 -21.24 7.27
N GLY A 271 24.84 -22.25 7.14
CA GLY A 271 25.24 -23.09 8.28
C GLY A 271 25.99 -22.30 9.36
N ARG A 272 26.86 -21.36 8.99
CA ARG A 272 27.56 -20.50 9.95
C ARG A 272 26.64 -19.50 10.63
N VAL A 273 25.64 -18.99 9.92
CA VAL A 273 24.58 -18.14 10.50
C VAL A 273 23.81 -18.91 11.56
N ILE A 274 23.40 -20.15 11.27
CA ILE A 274 22.72 -21.01 12.25
C ILE A 274 23.59 -21.20 13.50
N CYS A 275 24.88 -21.52 13.34
CA CYS A 275 25.79 -21.68 14.48
C CYS A 275 26.04 -20.39 15.28
N ALA A 276 25.78 -19.20 14.70
CA ALA A 276 25.98 -17.92 15.40
C ALA A 276 24.75 -17.52 16.23
N VAL A 277 23.57 -18.07 15.93
CA VAL A 277 22.29 -17.71 16.58
C VAL A 277 21.83 -18.79 17.59
N ILE A 278 22.47 -19.97 17.60
CA ILE A 278 22.31 -21.04 18.59
C ILE A 278 23.24 -20.77 19.78
#